data_AF-A0A358M8T8-F1
#
_entry.id   AF-A0A358M8T8-F1
#
_cell.length_a   1.000
_cell.length_b   1.000
_cell.length_c   1.000
_cell.angle_alpha   90.00
_cell.angle_beta   90.00
_cell.angle_gamma   90.00
#
_symmetry.space_group_name_H-M   'P 1'
#
loop_
_entity.id
_entity.type
_entity.pdbx_description
1 polymer ?
#
loop_
_entity_poly.entity_id
_entity_poly.type
_entity_poly.pdbx_seq_one_letter_code
_entity_poly.pdbx_strand_id
1 'polypeptide(L)'
;DVIVIAGMGGFTIRKILADWLALRENDKDFPGNTLFLLQPNTAEPELRQFLWEHSFSIEEERAVKDGLHVYVGILGRFTGEPQPYTETECYTGKIMCGRLKESDRIYYEALYRKYSNVLAGLAQKREPDRTYTEKTDVYERLLKELDRIIKSGGSNCEGKRNY
;
A
#
# COMPACT_ATOMS: atom_id res chain seq x y z
N ASP A 1 1.83 21.94 -8.54
CA ASP A 1 1.57 22.00 -7.09
C ASP A 1 1.49 20.61 -6.49
N VAL A 2 1.64 20.49 -5.17
CA VAL A 2 1.57 19.23 -4.42
C VAL A 2 0.68 19.41 -3.19
N ILE A 3 -0.26 18.51 -3.00
CA ILE A 3 -1.08 18.44 -1.78
C ILE A 3 -0.46 17.41 -0.86
N VAL A 4 -0.20 17.79 0.40
CA VAL A 4 0.39 16.90 1.41
C VAL A 4 -0.67 16.50 2.43
N ILE A 5 -0.82 15.19 2.66
CA ILE A 5 -1.76 14.63 3.63
C ILE A 5 -1.00 13.59 4.48
N ALA A 6 -0.63 13.94 5.70
CA ALA A 6 0.24 13.13 6.56
C ALA A 6 -0.31 12.98 7.99
N GLY A 7 0.16 11.97 8.73
CA GLY A 7 -0.19 11.76 10.13
C GLY A 7 -1.62 11.25 10.39
N MET A 8 -2.30 10.75 9.36
CA MET A 8 -3.69 10.27 9.44
C MET A 8 -3.77 8.77 9.09
N GLY A 9 -4.85 8.10 9.54
CA GLY A 9 -5.13 6.73 9.11
C GLY A 9 -5.52 6.68 7.62
N GLY A 10 -5.17 5.60 6.93
CA GLY A 10 -5.42 5.43 5.50
C GLY A 10 -6.88 5.59 5.10
N PHE A 11 -7.82 5.12 5.94
CA PHE A 11 -9.26 5.32 5.71
C PHE A 11 -9.69 6.80 5.77
N THR A 12 -9.06 7.60 6.63
CA THR A 12 -9.32 9.05 6.71
C THR A 12 -8.78 9.76 5.47
N ILE A 13 -7.56 9.42 5.05
CA ILE A 13 -6.95 9.95 3.83
C ILE A 13 -7.83 9.60 2.62
N ARG A 14 -8.26 8.34 2.51
CA ARG A 14 -9.20 7.89 1.47
C ARG A 14 -10.46 8.74 1.43
N LYS A 15 -11.06 9.02 2.58
CA LYS A 15 -12.27 9.84 2.64
C LYS A 15 -12.02 11.25 2.11
N ILE A 16 -10.93 11.89 2.51
CA ILE A 16 -10.54 13.22 2.01
C ILE A 16 -10.38 13.20 0.48
N LEU A 17 -9.71 12.19 -0.05
CA LEU A 17 -9.54 12.05 -1.50
C LEU A 17 -10.86 11.78 -2.23
N ALA A 18 -11.76 10.97 -1.65
CA ALA A 18 -13.08 10.72 -2.20
C ALA A 18 -13.94 12.00 -2.25
N ASP A 19 -13.92 12.78 -1.16
CA ASP A 19 -14.61 14.07 -1.10
C ASP A 19 -14.03 15.06 -2.12
N TRP A 20 -12.71 15.05 -2.33
CA TRP A 20 -12.05 15.84 -3.38
C TRP A 20 -12.49 15.40 -4.79
N LEU A 21 -12.50 14.09 -5.09
CA LEU A 21 -12.95 13.57 -6.39
C LEU A 21 -14.40 13.95 -6.70
N ALA A 22 -15.28 14.00 -5.69
CA ALA A 22 -16.68 14.36 -5.87
C ALA A 22 -16.88 15.80 -6.38
N LEU A 23 -15.91 16.69 -6.17
CA LEU A 23 -15.97 18.06 -6.69
C LEU A 23 -15.87 18.11 -8.22
N ARG A 24 -15.29 17.09 -8.86
CA ARG A 24 -15.06 17.02 -10.30
C ARG A 24 -16.34 17.20 -11.13
N GLU A 25 -17.48 16.68 -10.67
CA GLU A 25 -18.74 16.76 -11.41
C GLU A 25 -19.25 18.20 -11.56
N ASN A 26 -18.86 19.09 -10.65
CA ASN A 26 -19.38 20.45 -10.54
C ASN A 26 -18.32 21.53 -10.82
N ASP A 27 -17.07 21.14 -11.07
CA ASP A 27 -15.94 22.06 -11.25
C ASP A 27 -15.25 21.85 -12.60
N LYS A 28 -15.38 22.85 -13.50
CA LYS A 28 -14.74 22.84 -14.82
C LYS A 28 -13.23 23.04 -14.74
N ASP A 29 -12.74 23.63 -13.65
CA ASP A 29 -11.33 23.90 -13.41
C ASP A 29 -10.70 22.82 -12.49
N PHE A 30 -11.39 21.68 -12.32
CA PHE A 30 -10.91 20.57 -11.50
C PHE A 30 -9.50 20.14 -11.93
N PRO A 31 -8.51 20.12 -11.02
CA PRO A 31 -7.13 19.95 -11.41
C PRO A 31 -6.83 18.47 -11.73
N GLY A 32 -6.90 18.14 -13.03
CA GLY A 32 -6.79 16.78 -13.57
C GLY A 32 -5.39 16.13 -13.54
N ASN A 33 -4.38 16.79 -12.96
CA ASN A 33 -3.02 16.28 -12.85
C ASN A 33 -2.39 16.60 -11.48
N THR A 34 -3.19 16.50 -10.41
CA THR A 34 -2.77 16.87 -9.06
C THR A 34 -1.86 15.80 -8.45
N LEU A 35 -0.75 16.26 -7.86
CA LEU A 35 0.17 15.45 -7.08
C LEU A 35 -0.22 15.42 -5.60
N PHE A 36 -0.17 14.24 -5.01
CA PHE A 36 -0.46 13.98 -3.62
C PHE A 36 0.70 13.28 -2.95
N LEU A 37 1.28 13.91 -1.92
CA LEU A 37 2.21 13.26 -1.01
C LEU A 37 1.45 12.80 0.22
N LEU A 38 1.23 11.49 0.32
CA LEU A 38 0.42 10.86 1.33
C LEU A 38 1.31 10.11 2.32
N GLN A 39 1.06 10.27 3.62
CA GLN A 39 1.71 9.47 4.65
C GLN A 39 0.63 8.92 5.60
N PRO A 40 0.13 7.70 5.32
CA PRO A 40 -0.74 6.99 6.25
C PRO A 40 0.03 6.48 7.48
N ASN A 41 -0.60 6.55 8.66
CA ASN A 41 -0.12 5.91 9.88
C ASN A 41 -0.58 4.45 10.03
N THR A 42 -1.64 4.07 9.32
CA THR A 42 -2.27 2.75 9.30
C THR A 42 -3.03 2.56 7.99
N ALA A 43 -3.47 1.33 7.70
CA ALA A 43 -4.34 1.00 6.57
C ALA A 43 -3.76 1.43 5.20
N GLU A 44 -2.45 1.24 5.05
CA GLU A 44 -1.71 1.47 3.81
C GLU A 44 -2.23 0.60 2.66
N PRO A 45 -2.56 -0.70 2.85
CA PRO A 45 -3.11 -1.52 1.78
C PRO A 45 -4.43 -0.99 1.23
N GLU A 46 -5.33 -0.57 2.11
CA GLU A 46 -6.63 -0.05 1.73
C GLU A 46 -6.51 1.33 1.06
N LEU A 47 -5.53 2.14 1.47
CA LEU A 47 -5.24 3.40 0.79
C LEU A 47 -4.69 3.15 -0.62
N ARG A 48 -3.72 2.24 -0.80
CA ARG A 48 -3.19 1.90 -2.14
C ARG A 48 -4.28 1.38 -3.05
N GLN A 49 -5.11 0.46 -2.55
CA GLN A 49 -6.25 -0.09 -3.27
C GLN A 49 -7.16 1.05 -3.77
N PHE A 50 -7.56 1.96 -2.88
CA PHE A 50 -8.39 3.10 -3.25
C PHE A 50 -7.74 3.98 -4.32
N LEU A 51 -6.45 4.27 -4.19
CA LEU A 51 -5.73 5.07 -5.19
C LEU A 51 -5.86 4.43 -6.58
N TRP A 52 -5.58 3.14 -6.72
CA TRP A 52 -5.67 2.47 -8.01
C TRP A 52 -7.11 2.33 -8.54
N GLU A 53 -8.08 2.03 -7.67
CA GLU A 53 -9.51 1.93 -8.02
C GLU A 53 -10.10 3.27 -8.50
N HIS A 54 -9.55 4.38 -8.02
CA HIS A 54 -10.02 5.74 -8.33
C HIS A 54 -9.06 6.51 -9.25
N SER A 55 -8.34 5.79 -10.11
CA SER A 55 -7.52 6.38 -11.17
C SER A 55 -6.39 7.29 -10.70
N PHE A 56 -5.78 6.95 -9.56
CA PHE A 56 -4.48 7.48 -9.18
C PHE A 56 -3.40 6.48 -9.60
N SER A 57 -2.32 7.02 -10.15
CA SER A 57 -1.06 6.31 -10.24
C SER A 57 -0.25 6.55 -8.97
N ILE A 58 0.52 5.55 -8.55
CA ILE A 58 1.55 5.69 -7.52
C ILE A 58 2.87 5.81 -8.27
N GLU A 59 3.56 6.94 -8.12
CA GLU A 59 4.80 7.24 -8.85
C GLU A 59 6.03 6.84 -8.03
N GLU A 60 5.96 7.03 -6.72
CA GLU A 60 7.04 6.72 -5.80
C GLU A 60 6.50 6.33 -4.42
N GLU A 61 7.22 5.45 -3.76
CA GLU A 61 6.98 5.05 -2.39
C GLU A 61 8.33 4.95 -1.67
N ARG A 62 8.38 5.35 -0.40
CA ARG A 62 9.59 5.22 0.42
C ARG A 62 9.25 4.86 1.85
N ALA A 63 10.04 3.95 2.42
CA ALA A 63 9.95 3.68 3.85
C ALA A 63 10.63 4.80 4.64
N VAL A 64 10.04 5.15 5.78
CA VAL A 64 10.63 6.06 6.76
C VAL A 64 10.47 5.43 8.13
N LYS A 65 11.52 5.45 8.95
CA LYS A 65 11.44 5.04 10.35
C LYS A 65 11.54 6.26 11.24
N ASP A 66 10.57 6.40 12.14
CA ASP A 66 10.59 7.40 13.20
C ASP A 66 10.35 6.71 14.54
N GLY A 67 11.34 6.80 15.42
CA GLY A 67 11.39 6.05 16.68
C GLY A 67 11.19 4.54 16.47
N LEU A 68 10.10 4.01 17.04
CA LEU A 68 9.73 2.59 16.97
C LEU A 68 8.79 2.27 15.80
N HIS A 69 8.33 3.27 15.07
CA HIS A 69 7.35 3.12 14.01
C HIS A 69 8.02 3.18 12.64
N VAL A 70 7.53 2.35 11.71
CA VAL A 70 7.93 2.37 10.31
C VAL A 70 6.71 2.76 9.49
N TYR A 71 6.86 3.80 8.70
CA TYR A 71 5.85 4.39 7.85
C TYR A 71 6.25 4.25 6.38
N VAL A 72 5.29 4.47 5.49
CA VAL A 72 5.53 4.64 4.06
C VAL A 72 5.01 5.99 3.62
N GLY A 73 5.84 6.75 2.91
CA GLY A 73 5.39 7.89 2.12
C GLY A 73 5.01 7.42 0.73
N ILE A 74 3.85 7.85 0.23
CA ILE A 74 3.30 7.49 -1.07
C ILE A 74 3.13 8.78 -1.87
N LEU A 75 3.83 8.90 -3.00
CA LEU A 75 3.63 9.95 -3.97
C LEU A 75 2.66 9.44 -5.04
N GLY A 76 1.41 9.90 -4.97
CA GLY A 76 0.36 9.58 -5.91
C GLY A 76 0.07 10.74 -6.86
N ARG A 77 -0.38 10.43 -8.08
CA ARG A 77 -0.88 11.41 -9.05
C ARG A 77 -2.25 10.97 -9.51
N PHE A 78 -3.23 11.86 -9.44
CA PHE A 78 -4.50 11.61 -10.11
C PHE A 78 -4.30 11.68 -11.63
N THR A 79 -4.60 10.59 -12.32
CA THR A 79 -4.39 10.45 -13.77
C THR A 79 -5.68 10.30 -14.56
N GLY A 80 -6.81 10.05 -13.90
CA GLY A 80 -8.09 9.76 -14.58
C GLY A 80 -8.17 8.35 -15.17
N GLU A 81 -7.03 7.72 -15.42
CA GLU A 81 -6.90 6.33 -15.87
C GLU A 81 -6.62 5.35 -14.71
N PRO A 82 -7.35 4.22 -14.61
CA PRO A 82 -7.09 3.20 -13.60
C PRO A 82 -5.79 2.44 -13.90
N GLN A 83 -5.16 1.93 -12.85
CA GLN A 83 -3.93 1.12 -12.96
C GLN A 83 -4.19 -0.30 -12.45
N PRO A 84 -3.76 -1.35 -13.16
CA PRO A 84 -3.93 -2.71 -12.67
C PRO A 84 -3.01 -2.94 -11.45
N TYR A 85 -3.55 -3.66 -10.46
CA TYR A 85 -2.84 -4.03 -9.26
C TYR A 85 -3.23 -5.46 -8.83
N THR A 86 -2.39 -6.10 -8.01
CA THR A 86 -2.71 -7.36 -7.33
C THR A 86 -3.01 -7.13 -5.85
N GLU A 87 -3.73 -8.06 -5.22
CA GLU A 87 -4.00 -8.00 -3.78
C GLU A 87 -2.69 -7.90 -2.97
N THR A 88 -1.65 -8.65 -3.36
CA THR A 88 -0.34 -8.60 -2.71
C THR A 88 0.32 -7.23 -2.84
N GLU A 89 0.20 -6.58 -3.99
CA GLU A 89 0.76 -5.23 -4.24
C GLU A 89 0.12 -4.16 -3.36
N CYS A 90 -1.14 -4.33 -2.91
CA CYS A 90 -1.73 -3.47 -1.90
C CYS A 90 -0.91 -3.50 -0.60
N TYR A 91 -0.41 -4.67 -0.19
CA TYR A 91 0.39 -4.78 1.03
C TYR A 91 1.84 -4.34 0.82
N THR A 92 2.46 -4.83 -0.26
CA THR A 92 3.91 -4.70 -0.47
C THR A 92 4.31 -3.38 -1.12
N GLY A 93 3.38 -2.67 -1.77
CA GLY A 93 3.67 -1.50 -2.58
C GLY A 93 4.29 -1.88 -3.92
N LYS A 94 3.52 -1.72 -5.00
CA LYS A 94 3.93 -2.12 -6.37
C LYS A 94 5.26 -1.48 -6.80
N ILE A 95 5.43 -0.18 -6.54
CA ILE A 95 6.59 0.59 -6.99
C ILE A 95 7.80 0.36 -6.09
N MET A 96 7.61 0.46 -4.77
CA MET A 96 8.69 0.26 -3.79
C MET A 96 9.31 -1.13 -3.91
N CYS A 97 8.48 -2.16 -4.14
CA CYS A 97 8.95 -3.52 -4.32
C CYS A 97 9.83 -3.63 -5.57
N GLY A 98 9.35 -3.15 -6.73
CA GLY A 98 10.07 -3.24 -7.99
C GLY A 98 11.37 -2.45 -8.05
N ARG A 99 11.56 -1.48 -7.13
CA ARG A 99 12.74 -0.60 -7.04
C ARG A 99 13.30 -0.56 -5.62
N LEU A 100 13.33 -1.71 -4.94
CA LEU A 100 13.69 -1.80 -3.54
C LEU A 100 15.07 -1.19 -3.27
N LYS A 101 15.12 -0.20 -2.37
CA LYS A 101 16.39 0.30 -1.81
C LYS A 101 16.65 -0.38 -0.48
N GLU A 102 17.91 -0.41 -0.06
CA GLU A 102 18.26 -0.98 1.25
C GLU A 102 17.51 -0.26 2.41
N SER A 103 17.26 1.05 2.27
CA SER A 103 16.48 1.83 3.23
C SER A 103 15.02 1.37 3.35
N ASP A 104 14.45 0.76 2.31
CA ASP A 104 13.05 0.32 2.28
C ASP A 104 12.86 -1.04 2.95
N ARG A 105 13.94 -1.81 3.10
CA ARG A 105 13.93 -3.15 3.73
C ARG A 105 13.29 -3.15 5.11
N ILE A 106 13.48 -2.08 5.87
CA ILE A 106 12.93 -1.91 7.22
C ILE A 106 11.39 -2.01 7.24
N TYR A 107 10.72 -1.56 6.17
CA TYR A 107 9.26 -1.65 6.05
C TYR A 107 8.83 -3.10 5.78
N TYR A 108 9.52 -3.80 4.88
CA TYR A 108 9.20 -5.20 4.59
C TYR A 108 9.44 -6.12 5.79
N GLU A 109 10.51 -5.88 6.55
CA GLU A 109 10.77 -6.62 7.79
C GLU A 109 9.69 -6.33 8.86
N ALA A 110 9.24 -5.08 8.97
CA ALA A 110 8.13 -4.72 9.85
C ALA A 110 6.81 -5.37 9.43
N LEU A 111 6.50 -5.37 8.13
CA LEU A 111 5.33 -6.07 7.58
C LEU A 111 5.40 -7.57 7.84
N TYR A 112 6.55 -8.20 7.62
CA TYR A 112 6.74 -9.63 7.84
C TYR A 112 6.44 -9.98 9.30
N ARG A 113 7.01 -9.22 10.25
CA ARG A 113 6.74 -9.40 11.68
C ARG A 113 5.27 -9.20 12.02
N LYS A 114 4.64 -8.14 11.49
CA LYS A 114 3.22 -7.86 11.70
C LYS A 114 2.34 -9.03 11.27
N TYR A 115 2.48 -9.50 10.03
CA TYR A 115 1.61 -10.55 9.51
C TYR A 115 1.97 -11.95 10.01
N SER A 116 3.22 -12.20 10.39
CA SER A 116 3.62 -13.43 11.11
C SER A 116 2.94 -13.49 12.47
N ASN A 117 2.90 -12.39 13.22
CA ASN A 117 2.19 -12.32 14.50
C ASN A 117 0.67 -12.48 14.33
N VAL A 118 0.09 -11.88 13.28
CA VAL A 118 -1.34 -12.06 12.97
C VAL A 118 -1.65 -13.53 12.70
N LEU A 119 -0.86 -14.21 11.87
CA LEU A 119 -1.03 -15.63 11.58
C LEU A 119 -0.86 -16.51 12.82
N ALA A 120 0.15 -16.26 13.65
CA ALA A 120 0.37 -16.99 14.89
C ALA A 120 -0.80 -16.81 15.88
N GLY A 121 -1.38 -15.61 15.95
CA GLY A 121 -2.55 -15.33 16.77
C GLY A 121 -3.83 -15.98 16.22
N LEU A 122 -3.97 -16.06 14.90
CA LEU A 122 -5.07 -16.79 14.26
C LEU A 122 -4.98 -18.29 14.58
N ALA A 123 -3.81 -18.91 14.45
CA ALA A 123 -3.57 -20.35 14.66
C ALA A 123 -3.97 -20.86 16.06
N GLN A 124 -4.09 -19.97 17.04
CA GLN A 124 -4.52 -20.33 18.41
C GLN A 124 -6.04 -20.44 18.57
N LYS A 125 -6.84 -20.06 17.56
CA LYS A 125 -8.30 -20.22 17.58
C LYS A 125 -8.70 -21.68 17.35
N ARG A 126 -9.60 -22.19 18.21
CA ARG A 126 -9.97 -23.62 18.27
C ARG A 126 -10.88 -24.10 17.14
N GLU A 127 -11.60 -23.21 16.45
CA GLU A 127 -12.51 -23.59 15.35
C GLU A 127 -12.34 -22.65 14.15
N PRO A 128 -11.69 -23.11 13.07
CA PRO A 128 -11.58 -22.35 11.84
C PRO A 128 -12.87 -22.45 11.00
N ASP A 129 -13.49 -21.31 10.71
CA ASP A 129 -14.54 -21.19 9.69
C ASP A 129 -13.94 -20.84 8.30
N ARG A 130 -14.74 -20.87 7.24
CA ARG A 130 -14.31 -20.58 5.86
C ARG A 130 -13.58 -19.25 5.72
N THR A 131 -14.10 -18.18 6.32
CA THR A 131 -13.46 -16.85 6.32
C THR A 131 -12.11 -16.85 7.04
N TYR A 132 -11.92 -17.73 8.03
CA TYR A 132 -10.65 -17.90 8.71
C TYR A 132 -9.61 -18.55 7.80
N THR A 133 -9.99 -19.60 7.07
CA THR A 133 -9.08 -20.30 6.13
C THR A 133 -8.65 -19.38 4.99
N GLU A 134 -9.59 -18.65 4.39
CA GLU A 134 -9.30 -17.72 3.29
C GLU A 134 -8.31 -16.61 3.71
N LYS A 135 -8.48 -16.03 4.91
CA LYS A 135 -7.55 -15.01 5.45
C LYS A 135 -6.16 -15.58 5.76
N THR A 136 -6.11 -16.80 6.28
CA THR A 136 -4.85 -17.48 6.59
C THR A 136 -4.04 -17.71 5.30
N ASP A 137 -4.69 -18.21 4.25
CA ASP A 137 -4.07 -18.43 2.95
C ASP A 137 -3.50 -17.14 2.34
N VAL A 138 -4.23 -16.02 2.46
CA VAL A 138 -3.76 -14.71 2.00
C VAL A 138 -2.49 -14.30 2.73
N TYR A 139 -2.47 -14.37 4.06
CA TYR A 139 -1.29 -13.98 4.82
C TYR A 139 -0.11 -14.94 4.62
N GLU A 140 -0.35 -16.23 4.42
CA GLU A 140 0.72 -17.17 4.09
C GLU A 140 1.36 -16.86 2.74
N ARG A 141 0.55 -16.55 1.72
CA ARG A 141 1.05 -16.08 0.42
C ARG A 141 1.83 -14.78 0.57
N LEU A 142 1.30 -13.83 1.35
CA LEU A 142 1.97 -12.56 1.63
C LEU A 142 3.33 -12.77 2.32
N LEU A 143 3.42 -13.63 3.34
CA LEU A 143 4.69 -13.90 4.02
C LEU A 143 5.73 -14.54 3.09
N LYS A 144 5.31 -15.46 2.22
CA LYS A 144 6.20 -16.05 1.19
C LYS A 144 6.73 -14.97 0.24
N GLU A 145 5.89 -14.02 -0.16
CA GLU A 145 6.31 -12.92 -1.02
C GLU A 145 7.23 -11.95 -0.28
N LEU A 146 6.91 -11.56 0.95
CA LEU A 146 7.77 -10.70 1.77
C LEU A 146 9.16 -11.32 1.97
N ASP A 147 9.26 -12.63 2.24
CA ASP A 147 10.52 -13.34 2.37
C ASP A 147 11.34 -13.30 1.06
N ARG A 148 10.68 -13.47 -0.09
CA ARG A 148 11.33 -13.32 -1.41
C ARG A 148 11.83 -11.90 -1.64
N ILE A 149 11.03 -10.88 -1.32
CA ILE A 149 11.41 -9.47 -1.48
C ILE A 149 12.66 -9.17 -0.66
N ILE A 150 12.66 -9.56 0.62
CA ILE A 150 13.77 -9.34 1.56
C ILE A 150 15.04 -10.07 1.10
N LYS A 151 14.94 -11.32 0.61
CA LYS A 151 16.10 -12.11 0.15
C LYS A 151 16.65 -11.69 -1.20
N SER A 152 15.78 -11.29 -2.14
CA SER A 152 16.16 -10.95 -3.53
C SER A 152 16.55 -9.49 -3.74
N GLY A 153 16.44 -8.65 -2.69
CA GLY A 153 16.68 -7.21 -2.82
C GLY A 153 15.72 -6.55 -3.81
N GLY A 154 14.47 -7.04 -3.93
CA GLY A 154 13.46 -6.52 -4.87
C GLY A 154 13.67 -6.88 -6.35
N SER A 155 14.70 -7.67 -6.68
CA SER A 155 15.03 -8.00 -8.07
C SER A 155 13.97 -8.84 -8.79
N ASN A 156 13.06 -9.48 -8.06
CA ASN A 156 12.08 -10.45 -8.56
C ASN A 156 10.64 -10.17 -8.11
N CYS A 157 10.33 -8.93 -7.70
CA CYS A 157 8.95 -8.54 -7.39
C CYS A 157 8.03 -8.69 -8.62
N GLU A 158 6.83 -9.22 -8.42
CA GLU A 158 5.79 -9.34 -9.47
C GLU A 158 5.46 -8.01 -10.19
N GLY A 159 5.84 -6.88 -9.58
CA GLY A 159 5.74 -5.52 -10.13
C GLY A 159 6.73 -5.18 -11.26
N LYS A 160 7.69 -6.05 -11.62
CA LYS A 160 8.56 -5.88 -12.80
C LYS A 160 7.87 -6.23 -14.13
N ARG A 161 6.55 -6.09 -14.23
CA ARG A 161 5.91 -6.06 -15.55
C ARG A 161 6.32 -4.76 -16.23
N ASN A 162 7.26 -4.88 -17.17
CA ASN A 162 7.73 -3.81 -18.02
C ASN A 162 6.52 -3.02 -18.56
N TYR A 163 6.43 -1.75 -18.19
CA TYR A 163 5.67 -0.75 -18.94
C TYR A 163 6.61 -0.10 -19.94
#